data_AF-A0AAD9WIG3-F1
#
_entry.id   AF-A0AAD9WIG3-F1
#
_cell.length_a   1.000
_cell.length_b   1.000
_cell.length_c   1.000
_cell.angle_alpha   90.00
_cell.angle_beta   90.00
_cell.angle_gamma   90.00
#
_symmetry.space_group_name_H-M   'P 1'
#
loop_
_entity.id
_entity.type
_entity.pdbx_description
1 polymer ?
#
loop_
_entity_poly.entity_id
_entity_poly.type
_entity_poly.pdbx_seq_one_letter_code
_entity_poly.pdbx_strand_id
1 'polypeptide(L)'
;MEIVQVVVAAIGSDRVAVRISPVINFVNAMDSDPLNLGLAVIRQLNTFQADMGTELAYLHVTRPRFMPSPEQIGTENEEAKLMLTLRRAYQGTFMSAGGFTRELGMTAIADRDADLIAYGRIFIANPDLVYRFKINAPLNEYVRETFYTHDPVVGYTDYPFLDQESNDEDSDMTKVCS
;
A
#
# COMPACT_ATOMS: atom_id res chain seq x y z
N MET A 1 16.26 10.49 12.25
CA MET A 1 15.96 9.50 13.31
C MET A 1 15.36 10.11 14.56
N GLU A 2 15.74 11.34 14.95
CA GLU A 2 15.26 12.02 16.17
C GLU A 2 13.73 11.97 16.37
N ILE A 3 12.95 12.26 15.32
CA ILE A 3 11.48 12.22 15.40
C ILE A 3 10.98 10.81 15.74
N VAL A 4 11.53 9.77 15.10
CA VAL A 4 11.13 8.39 15.37
C VAL A 4 11.40 8.03 16.82
N GLN A 5 12.56 8.41 17.36
CA GLN A 5 12.94 8.16 18.75
C GLN A 5 11.97 8.82 19.73
N VAL A 6 11.67 10.11 19.53
CA VAL A 6 10.76 10.86 20.41
C VAL A 6 9.35 10.29 20.38
N VAL A 7 8.83 9.96 19.19
CA VAL A 7 7.48 9.40 19.06
C VAL A 7 7.41 8.00 19.68
N VAL A 8 8.40 7.14 19.43
CA VAL A 8 8.47 5.81 20.05
C VAL A 8 8.56 5.91 21.57
N ALA A 9 9.33 6.85 22.13
CA ALA A 9 9.39 7.06 23.57
C ALA A 9 8.02 7.49 24.16
N ALA A 10 7.22 8.24 23.40
CA ALA A 10 5.91 8.72 23.85
C ALA A 10 4.81 7.65 23.76
N ILE A 11 4.80 6.83 22.69
CA ILE A 11 3.67 5.93 22.41
C ILE A 11 4.06 4.46 22.20
N GLY A 12 5.32 4.06 22.32
CA GLY A 12 5.76 2.68 22.10
C GLY A 12 5.97 2.34 20.63
N SER A 13 6.89 1.40 20.34
CA SER A 13 7.33 1.09 18.97
C SER A 13 6.26 0.34 18.16
N ASP A 14 5.43 -0.45 18.82
CA ASP A 14 4.32 -1.22 18.26
C ASP A 14 3.19 -0.34 17.67
N ARG A 15 3.20 0.96 17.97
CA ARG A 15 2.24 1.96 17.45
C ARG A 15 2.88 2.96 16.50
N VAL A 16 4.16 2.78 16.14
CA VAL A 16 4.88 3.70 15.26
C VAL A 16 5.30 2.98 13.98
N ALA A 17 4.94 3.57 12.84
CA ALA A 17 5.40 3.16 11.53
C ALA A 17 6.13 4.31 10.83
N VAL A 18 7.03 3.97 9.92
CA VAL A 18 7.75 4.95 9.09
C VAL A 18 7.33 4.76 7.64
N ARG A 19 7.00 5.85 6.95
CA ARG A 19 6.72 5.83 5.50
C ARG A 19 7.83 6.53 4.74
N ILE A 20 8.35 5.87 3.72
CA ILE A 20 9.37 6.43 2.82
C ILE A 20 8.97 6.23 1.35
N SER A 21 9.49 7.09 0.48
CA SER A 21 9.30 7.00 -0.97
C SER A 21 10.58 7.36 -1.71
N PRO A 22 11.66 6.55 -1.58
CA PRO A 22 12.99 6.95 -2.04
C PRO A 22 13.07 7.23 -3.53
N VAL A 23 12.19 6.61 -4.34
CA VAL A 23 12.19 6.68 -5.81
C VAL A 23 11.17 7.69 -6.36
N ILE A 24 10.35 8.31 -5.51
CA ILE A 24 9.28 9.19 -5.96
C ILE A 24 9.77 10.63 -6.05
N ASN A 25 9.88 11.16 -7.27
CA ASN A 25 10.33 12.54 -7.56
C ASN A 25 9.24 13.62 -7.36
N PHE A 26 8.26 13.38 -6.49
CA PHE A 26 7.17 14.31 -6.27
C PHE A 26 7.68 15.58 -5.56
N VAL A 27 7.26 16.76 -6.02
CA VAL A 27 7.65 18.07 -5.43
C VAL A 27 9.18 18.26 -5.44
N ASN A 28 9.85 17.87 -6.52
CA ASN A 28 11.31 17.99 -6.68
C ASN A 28 12.14 17.27 -5.59
N ALA A 29 11.55 16.31 -4.88
CA ALA A 29 12.24 15.46 -3.92
C ALA A 29 13.06 14.39 -4.66
N MET A 30 14.11 14.83 -5.36
CA MET A 30 15.01 13.96 -6.12
C MET A 30 16.29 13.72 -5.34
N ASP A 31 16.78 12.49 -5.40
CA ASP A 31 18.12 12.10 -4.95
C ASP A 31 18.86 11.47 -6.13
N SER A 32 20.18 11.69 -6.22
CA SER A 32 21.01 11.07 -7.25
C SER A 32 21.16 9.55 -7.08
N ASP A 33 20.92 9.04 -5.87
CA ASP A 33 21.03 7.63 -5.51
C ASP A 33 19.89 7.19 -4.56
N PRO A 34 18.66 7.05 -5.10
CA PRO A 34 17.47 6.75 -4.29
C PRO A 34 17.55 5.38 -3.60
N LEU A 35 18.28 4.42 -4.20
CA LEU A 35 18.47 3.10 -3.60
C LEU A 35 19.33 3.19 -2.34
N ASN A 36 20.50 3.83 -2.42
CA ASN A 36 21.37 3.95 -1.26
C ASN A 36 20.78 4.84 -0.17
N LEU A 37 20.00 5.87 -0.53
CA LEU A 37 19.23 6.65 0.43
C LEU A 37 18.22 5.77 1.19
N GLY A 38 17.42 4.99 0.47
CA GLY A 38 16.46 4.05 1.08
C GLY A 38 17.14 3.04 2.00
N LEU A 39 18.25 2.45 1.55
CA LEU A 39 19.05 1.52 2.36
C LEU A 39 19.66 2.16 3.60
N ALA A 40 20.10 3.42 3.50
CA ALA A 40 20.65 4.15 4.64
C ALA A 40 19.59 4.38 5.72
N VAL A 41 18.36 4.73 5.34
CA VAL A 41 17.22 4.86 6.26
C VAL A 41 16.90 3.51 6.90
N ILE A 42 16.77 2.45 6.10
CA ILE A 42 16.49 1.10 6.59
C ILE A 42 17.55 0.63 7.60
N ARG A 43 18.83 0.86 7.31
CA ARG A 43 19.92 0.52 8.23
C ARG A 43 19.76 1.23 9.57
N GLN A 44 19.44 2.53 9.57
CA GLN A 44 19.22 3.28 10.81
C GLN A 44 17.99 2.78 11.58
N LEU A 45 16.91 2.42 10.89
CA LEU A 45 15.73 1.84 11.52
C LEU A 45 16.03 0.46 12.13
N ASN A 46 16.75 -0.41 11.43
CA ASN A 46 17.14 -1.72 11.94
C ASN A 46 18.05 -1.59 13.18
N THR A 47 19.05 -0.71 13.14
CA THR A 47 19.91 -0.44 14.31
C THR A 47 19.07 0.03 15.49
N PHE A 48 18.17 0.98 15.26
CA PHE A 48 17.30 1.49 16.32
C PHE A 48 16.39 0.42 16.93
N GLN A 49 15.77 -0.42 16.10
CA GLN A 49 14.96 -1.56 16.57
C GLN A 49 15.81 -2.56 17.37
N ALA A 50 17.03 -2.85 16.93
CA ALA A 50 17.95 -3.74 17.65
C ALA A 50 18.35 -3.16 19.02
N ASP A 51 18.63 -1.86 19.09
CA ASP A 51 18.98 -1.18 20.35
C ASP A 51 17.83 -1.19 21.36
N MET A 52 16.58 -1.09 20.88
CA MET A 52 15.39 -1.17 21.73
C MET A 52 14.98 -2.60 22.08
N GLY A 53 15.39 -3.59 21.29
CA GLY A 53 14.92 -4.98 21.41
C GLY A 53 13.48 -5.20 20.95
N THR A 54 12.86 -4.22 20.29
CA THR A 54 11.49 -4.29 19.76
C THR A 54 11.42 -3.75 18.35
N GLU A 55 10.48 -4.27 17.56
CA GLU A 55 10.23 -3.81 16.19
C GLU A 55 9.28 -2.61 16.16
N LEU A 56 9.39 -1.80 15.11
CA LEU A 56 8.36 -0.83 14.74
C LEU A 56 7.12 -1.57 14.20
N ALA A 57 5.97 -0.89 14.20
CA ALA A 57 4.73 -1.46 13.67
C ALA A 57 4.88 -1.95 12.22
N TYR A 58 5.48 -1.13 11.35
CA TYR A 58 5.88 -1.49 9.99
C TYR A 58 6.72 -0.38 9.33
N LEU A 59 7.45 -0.76 8.28
CA LEU A 59 7.99 0.17 7.28
C LEU A 59 7.07 0.18 6.06
N HIS A 60 6.58 1.35 5.66
CA HIS A 60 5.76 1.55 4.48
C HIS A 60 6.59 2.19 3.35
N VAL A 61 6.84 1.45 2.27
CA VAL A 61 7.56 1.95 1.10
C VAL A 61 6.61 2.16 -0.07
N THR A 62 6.55 3.39 -0.58
CA THR A 62 5.72 3.72 -1.75
C THR A 62 6.54 3.60 -3.03
N ARG A 63 6.04 2.79 -3.96
CA ARG A 63 6.51 2.63 -5.33
C ARG A 63 6.11 3.82 -6.20
N PRO A 64 6.96 4.24 -7.15
CA PRO A 64 6.55 5.17 -8.19
C PRO A 64 5.43 4.56 -9.03
N ARG A 65 4.69 5.43 -9.71
CA ARG A 65 3.58 4.99 -10.56
C ARG A 65 4.17 4.54 -11.90
N PHE A 66 3.94 3.29 -12.30
CA PHE A 66 4.10 2.91 -13.70
C PHE A 66 2.98 3.57 -14.52
N MET A 67 3.22 4.81 -14.92
CA MET A 67 2.50 5.49 -15.99
C MET A 67 3.56 5.92 -16.99
N PRO A 68 3.47 5.52 -18.27
CA PRO A 68 4.40 6.00 -19.29
C PRO A 68 4.32 7.52 -19.30
N SER A 69 5.36 8.16 -18.78
CA SER A 69 5.50 9.60 -18.70
C SER A 69 6.93 9.97 -19.05
N PRO A 70 7.18 11.17 -19.62
CA PRO A 70 8.52 11.61 -19.98
C PRO A 70 9.49 11.68 -18.79
N GLU A 71 8.95 11.75 -17.57
CA GLU A 71 9.69 11.86 -16.30
C GLU A 71 9.91 10.49 -15.62
N GLN A 72 9.52 9.40 -16.29
CA GLN A 72 9.68 8.05 -15.75
C GLN A 72 11.16 7.67 -15.68
N ILE A 73 11.64 7.45 -14.45
CA ILE A 73 13.00 6.95 -14.21
C ILE A 73 12.94 5.44 -14.01
N GLY A 74 13.59 4.69 -14.90
CA GLY A 74 13.75 3.25 -14.80
C GLY A 74 12.61 2.42 -15.39
N THR A 75 12.89 1.13 -15.52
CA THR A 75 11.98 0.09 -16.01
C THR A 75 11.24 -0.60 -14.85
N GLU A 76 10.15 -1.33 -15.17
CA GLU A 76 9.35 -2.06 -14.17
C GLU A 76 10.19 -3.09 -13.42
N ASN A 77 11.11 -3.72 -14.15
CA ASN A 77 12.07 -4.67 -13.60
C ASN A 77 13.09 -4.03 -12.66
N GLU A 78 13.54 -2.80 -12.93
CA GLU A 78 14.47 -2.09 -12.04
C GLU A 78 13.79 -1.67 -10.74
N GLU A 79 12.54 -1.21 -10.84
CA GLU A 79 11.74 -0.86 -9.67
C GLU A 79 11.44 -2.09 -8.80
N ALA A 80 11.05 -3.21 -9.42
CA ALA A 80 10.83 -4.46 -8.70
C ALA A 80 12.09 -4.93 -7.96
N LYS A 81 13.26 -4.86 -8.62
CA LYS A 81 14.56 -5.18 -7.99
C LYS A 81 14.88 -4.24 -6.83
N LEU A 82 14.63 -2.95 -6.98
CA LEU A 82 14.85 -1.96 -5.92
C LEU A 82 13.97 -2.27 -4.71
N MET A 83 12.67 -2.47 -4.93
CA MET A 83 11.73 -2.79 -3.85
C MET A 83 12.08 -4.09 -3.14
N LEU A 84 12.47 -5.12 -3.88
CA LEU A 84 12.95 -6.38 -3.32
C LEU A 84 14.23 -6.19 -2.51
N THR A 85 15.11 -5.31 -2.95
CA THR A 85 16.35 -4.97 -2.22
C THR A 85 16.04 -4.29 -0.89
N LEU A 86 15.09 -3.35 -0.87
CA LEU A 86 14.61 -2.71 0.35
C LEU A 86 13.90 -3.72 1.28
N ARG A 87 13.02 -4.57 0.74
CA ARG A 87 12.32 -5.62 1.50
C ARG A 87 13.30 -6.56 2.21
N ARG A 88 14.34 -7.01 1.50
CA ARG A 88 15.37 -7.91 2.03
C ARG A 88 16.27 -7.24 3.07
N ALA A 89 16.45 -5.92 2.98
CA ALA A 89 17.26 -5.17 3.91
C ALA A 89 16.53 -4.87 5.23
N TYR A 90 15.21 -4.64 5.20
CA TYR A 90 14.44 -4.28 6.38
C TYR A 90 14.09 -5.49 7.27
N GLN A 91 14.25 -5.34 8.58
CA GLN A 91 13.91 -6.33 9.58
C GLN A 91 12.61 -5.92 10.27
N GLY A 92 11.54 -6.69 10.06
CA GLY A 92 10.20 -6.40 10.56
C GLY A 92 9.15 -6.43 9.45
N THR A 93 7.98 -5.86 9.74
CA THR A 93 6.82 -5.87 8.82
C THR A 93 6.99 -4.82 7.72
N PHE A 94 6.97 -5.25 6.46
CA PHE A 94 7.16 -4.41 5.29
C PHE A 94 5.84 -4.23 4.51
N MET A 95 5.37 -3.00 4.45
CA MET A 95 4.19 -2.60 3.68
C MET A 95 4.60 -1.95 2.35
N SER A 96 4.05 -2.43 1.25
CA SER A 96 4.27 -1.86 -0.08
C SER A 96 3.02 -1.15 -0.59
N ALA A 97 3.19 -0.03 -1.29
CA ALA A 97 2.10 0.71 -1.90
C ALA A 97 2.48 1.22 -3.28
N GLY A 98 1.47 1.53 -4.10
CA GLY A 98 1.67 2.13 -5.43
C GLY A 98 1.36 1.13 -6.54
N GLY A 99 0.34 1.43 -7.34
CA GLY A 99 0.02 0.71 -8.57
C GLY A 99 -0.52 -0.72 -8.44
N PHE A 100 -0.71 -1.26 -7.23
CA PHE A 100 -1.18 -2.62 -7.05
C PHE A 100 -2.63 -2.81 -7.53
N THR A 101 -2.85 -3.89 -8.29
CA THR A 101 -4.16 -4.54 -8.44
C THR A 101 -4.34 -5.58 -7.32
N ARG A 102 -5.49 -6.27 -7.31
CA ARG A 102 -5.71 -7.41 -6.44
C ARG A 102 -4.68 -8.52 -6.71
N GLU A 103 -4.51 -8.88 -7.98
CA GLU A 103 -3.65 -9.96 -8.45
C GLU A 103 -2.19 -9.66 -8.10
N LEU A 104 -1.71 -8.46 -8.46
CA LEU A 104 -0.34 -8.04 -8.14
C LEU A 104 -0.09 -8.02 -6.63
N GLY A 105 -1.09 -7.61 -5.84
CA GLY A 105 -0.98 -7.63 -4.37
C GLY A 105 -0.90 -9.04 -3.82
N MET A 106 -1.77 -9.95 -4.30
CA MET A 106 -1.74 -11.36 -3.90
C MET A 106 -0.41 -12.04 -4.25
N THR A 107 0.12 -11.80 -5.46
CA THR A 107 1.43 -12.30 -5.88
C THR A 107 2.54 -11.78 -4.97
N ALA A 108 2.58 -10.47 -4.69
CA ALA A 108 3.62 -9.88 -3.83
C ALA A 108 3.61 -10.46 -2.40
N ILE A 109 2.44 -10.76 -1.83
CA ILE A 109 2.34 -11.43 -0.53
C ILE A 109 2.80 -12.88 -0.63
N ALA A 110 2.36 -13.61 -1.66
CA ALA A 110 2.72 -15.02 -1.86
C ALA A 110 4.24 -15.22 -2.04
N ASP A 111 4.88 -14.31 -2.78
CA ASP A 111 6.31 -14.32 -3.06
C ASP A 111 7.16 -13.73 -1.93
N ARG A 112 6.52 -13.22 -0.86
CA ARG A 112 7.15 -12.54 0.29
C ARG A 112 7.90 -11.26 -0.07
N ASP A 113 7.50 -10.61 -1.16
CA ASP A 113 7.99 -9.29 -1.57
C ASP A 113 7.45 -8.17 -0.66
N ALA A 114 6.32 -8.41 0.00
CA ALA A 114 5.77 -7.57 1.06
C ALA A 114 4.98 -8.42 2.06
N ASP A 115 4.78 -7.89 3.27
CA ASP A 115 3.91 -8.50 4.27
C ASP A 115 2.51 -7.86 4.25
N LEU A 116 2.42 -6.60 3.78
CA LEU A 116 1.17 -5.84 3.65
C LEU A 116 1.16 -5.04 2.34
N ILE A 117 -0.03 -4.89 1.74
CA ILE A 117 -0.24 -4.04 0.56
C ILE A 117 -1.22 -2.92 0.90
N ALA A 118 -0.83 -1.67 0.62
CA ALA A 118 -1.69 -0.51 0.80
C ALA A 118 -2.26 -0.02 -0.54
N TYR A 119 -3.57 0.22 -0.53
CA TYR A 119 -4.35 0.69 -1.66
C TYR A 119 -4.91 2.08 -1.37
N GLY A 120 -4.62 3.05 -2.25
CA GLY A 120 -5.09 4.43 -2.10
C GLY A 120 -6.29 4.73 -3.01
N ARG A 121 -6.01 5.06 -4.28
CA ARG A 121 -7.02 5.52 -5.28
C ARG A 121 -8.24 4.60 -5.39
N ILE A 122 -8.03 3.30 -5.47
CA ILE A 122 -9.14 2.35 -5.58
C ILE A 122 -9.93 2.25 -4.27
N PHE A 123 -9.31 2.51 -3.12
CA PHE A 123 -10.00 2.53 -1.83
C PHE A 123 -10.90 3.76 -1.71
N ILE A 124 -10.50 4.91 -2.30
CA ILE A 124 -11.36 6.11 -2.35
C ILE A 124 -12.72 5.77 -2.98
N ALA A 125 -12.71 5.09 -4.13
CA ALA A 125 -13.93 4.77 -4.87
C ALA A 125 -14.67 3.52 -4.36
N ASN A 126 -14.04 2.70 -3.53
CA ASN A 126 -14.57 1.40 -3.10
C ASN A 126 -14.48 1.32 -1.57
N PRO A 127 -15.48 1.84 -0.83
CA PRO A 127 -15.46 1.79 0.64
C PRO A 127 -15.42 0.36 1.20
N ASP A 128 -15.87 -0.61 0.40
CA ASP A 128 -15.89 -2.04 0.65
C ASP A 128 -14.82 -2.82 -0.13
N LEU A 129 -13.70 -2.17 -0.51
CA LEU A 129 -12.65 -2.76 -1.34
C LEU A 129 -12.20 -4.15 -0.86
N VAL A 130 -12.03 -4.33 0.45
CA VAL A 130 -11.60 -5.60 1.04
C VAL A 130 -12.59 -6.72 0.72
N TYR A 131 -13.89 -6.43 0.81
CA TYR A 131 -14.94 -7.40 0.46
C TYR A 131 -14.92 -7.70 -1.03
N ARG A 132 -14.84 -6.67 -1.88
CA ARG A 132 -14.74 -6.84 -3.33
C ARG A 132 -13.55 -7.70 -3.72
N PHE A 133 -12.39 -7.51 -3.10
CA PHE A 133 -11.23 -8.38 -3.30
C PHE A 133 -11.46 -9.82 -2.82
N LYS A 134 -12.15 -10.02 -1.70
CA LYS A 134 -12.45 -11.36 -1.18
C LYS A 134 -13.27 -12.18 -2.17
N ILE A 135 -14.28 -11.58 -2.80
CA ILE A 135 -15.18 -12.26 -3.75
C ILE A 135 -14.82 -12.02 -5.22
N ASN A 136 -13.73 -11.31 -5.49
CA ASN A 136 -13.31 -10.91 -6.84
C ASN A 136 -14.40 -10.13 -7.62
N ALA A 137 -15.10 -9.22 -6.94
CA ALA A 137 -16.14 -8.38 -7.53
C ALA A 137 -15.56 -7.20 -8.34
N PRO A 138 -16.35 -6.64 -9.28
CA PRO A 138 -15.99 -5.41 -9.98
C PRO A 138 -15.71 -4.24 -9.02
N LEU A 139 -14.78 -3.38 -9.39
CA LEU A 139 -14.45 -2.16 -8.65
C LEU A 139 -15.15 -0.96 -9.28
N ASN A 140 -15.61 -0.05 -8.44
CA ASN A 140 -16.02 1.28 -8.87
C ASN A 140 -14.80 2.04 -9.45
N GLU A 141 -15.04 2.83 -10.50
CA GLU A 141 -14.04 3.73 -11.04
C GLU A 141 -13.90 4.98 -10.14
N TYR A 142 -12.66 5.39 -9.89
CA TYR A 142 -12.38 6.63 -9.20
C TYR A 142 -12.43 7.82 -10.16
N VAL A 143 -12.88 8.96 -9.65
CA VAL A 143 -12.93 10.24 -10.39
C VAL A 143 -11.79 11.10 -9.87
N ARG A 144 -10.82 11.46 -10.72
CA ARG A 144 -9.60 12.15 -10.26
C ARG A 144 -9.87 13.61 -9.93
N GLU A 145 -10.82 14.20 -10.64
CA GLU A 145 -11.25 15.58 -10.54
C GLU A 145 -11.78 15.90 -9.14
N THR A 146 -12.29 14.89 -8.41
CA THR A 146 -12.88 15.04 -7.08
C THR A 146 -11.92 14.69 -5.94
N PHE A 147 -10.68 14.23 -6.20
CA PHE A 147 -9.74 13.85 -5.13
C PHE A 147 -9.42 14.98 -4.15
N TYR A 148 -9.45 16.22 -4.64
CA TYR A 148 -9.21 17.42 -3.85
C TYR A 148 -10.36 18.41 -4.03
N THR A 149 -11.59 17.93 -3.81
CA THR A 149 -12.80 18.76 -3.80
C THR A 149 -12.99 19.46 -2.45
N HIS A 150 -13.74 20.57 -2.45
CA HIS A 150 -14.27 21.19 -1.23
C HIS A 150 -15.69 20.68 -0.90
N ASP A 151 -16.30 19.94 -1.82
CA ASP A 151 -17.60 19.33 -1.61
C ASP A 151 -17.47 18.20 -0.57
N PRO A 152 -18.28 18.20 0.51
CA PRO A 152 -18.16 17.20 1.56
C PRO A 152 -18.71 15.82 1.17
N VAL A 153 -19.39 15.70 0.02
CA VAL A 153 -20.09 14.49 -0.41
C VAL A 153 -19.53 13.96 -1.72
N VAL A 154 -19.49 14.81 -2.76
CA VAL A 154 -19.24 14.38 -4.15
C VAL A 154 -17.82 13.86 -4.36
N GLY A 155 -17.70 12.57 -4.70
CA GLY A 155 -16.43 11.88 -4.85
C GLY A 155 -15.68 11.65 -3.54
N TYR A 156 -16.38 11.73 -2.40
CA TYR A 156 -15.82 11.51 -1.07
C TYR A 156 -16.60 10.46 -0.28
N THR A 157 -17.90 10.68 -0.03
CA THR A 157 -18.76 9.75 0.73
C THR A 157 -19.89 9.14 -0.10
N ASP A 158 -20.05 9.53 -1.35
CA ASP A 158 -21.13 9.10 -2.25
C ASP A 158 -20.77 7.89 -3.14
N TYR A 159 -19.58 7.32 -2.98
CA TYR A 159 -19.22 6.08 -3.66
C TYR A 159 -20.07 4.90 -3.15
N PRO A 160 -20.72 4.13 -4.04
CA PRO A 160 -21.64 3.08 -3.62
C PRO A 160 -20.89 1.84 -3.09
N PHE A 161 -21.48 1.19 -2.09
CA PHE A 161 -21.14 -0.16 -1.69
C PHE A 161 -21.60 -1.16 -2.76
N LEU A 162 -21.03 -2.36 -2.76
CA LEU A 162 -21.57 -3.45 -3.56
C LEU A 162 -22.89 -3.92 -2.92
N ASP A 163 -24.00 -3.79 -3.63
CA ASP A 163 -25.32 -4.24 -3.18
C ASP A 163 -25.26 -5.73 -2.80
N GLN A 164 -25.58 -6.04 -1.54
CA GLN A 164 -25.44 -7.39 -0.97
C GLN A 164 -26.65 -8.29 -1.29
N GLU A 165 -27.68 -7.80 -1.98
CA GLU A 165 -29.00 -8.46 -2.07
C GLU A 165 -29.11 -9.61 -3.09
N SER A 166 -28.07 -9.95 -3.86
CA SER A 166 -28.21 -10.93 -4.96
C SER A 166 -27.58 -12.31 -4.74
N ASN A 167 -27.23 -12.70 -3.51
CA ASN A 167 -26.50 -13.96 -3.25
C ASN A 167 -27.25 -15.02 -2.43
N ASP A 168 -28.52 -14.79 -2.06
CA ASP A 168 -29.30 -15.78 -1.29
C ASP A 168 -30.25 -16.65 -2.15
N GLU A 169 -30.37 -16.42 -3.46
CA GLU A 169 -31.35 -17.17 -4.29
C GLU A 169 -30.86 -18.50 -4.88
N ASP A 170 -29.57 -18.86 -4.77
CA ASP A 170 -29.04 -20.06 -5.45
C ASP A 170 -28.86 -21.30 -4.53
N SER A 171 -29.48 -21.30 -3.34
CA SER A 171 -29.41 -22.45 -2.40
C SER A 171 -30.70 -23.26 -2.22
N ASP A 172 -31.81 -22.90 -2.90
CA ASP A 172 -33.10 -23.59 -2.73
C ASP A 172 -33.71 -24.09 -4.06
N MET A 173 -32.89 -24.72 -4.90
CA MET A 173 -33.36 -25.36 -6.14
C MET A 173 -32.98 -26.85 -6.24
N THR A 174 -33.15 -27.61 -5.14
CA THR A 174 -33.07 -29.09 -5.16
C THR A 174 -34.20 -29.77 -4.39
N LYS A 175 -35.43 -29.22 -4.40
CA LYS A 175 -36.61 -29.90 -3.84
C LYS A 175 -37.87 -29.74 -4.69
N VAL A 176 -37.84 -30.15 -5.96
CA VAL A 176 -39.07 -30.62 -6.64
C VAL A 176 -38.71 -31.73 -7.62
N CYS A 177 -38.91 -32.97 -7.19
CA CYS A 177 -39.31 -34.12 -8.02
C CYS A 177 -39.66 -35.25 -7.06
N SER A 178 -40.91 -35.23 -6.60
CA SER A 178 -41.64 -36.37 -6.04
C SER A 178 -42.45 -37.04 -7.14
#